data_AF-A0A7J8N3F7-F1
#
_entry.id   AF-A0A7J8N3F7-F1
#
_cell.length_a   1.000
_cell.length_b   1.000
_cell.length_c   1.000
_cell.angle_alpha   90.00
_cell.angle_beta   90.00
_cell.angle_gamma   90.00
#
_symmetry.space_group_name_H-M   'P 1'
#
loop_
_entity.id
_entity.type
_entity.pdbx_description
1 polymer ?
#
loop_
_entity_poly.entity_id
_entity_poly.type
_entity_poly.pdbx_seq_one_letter_code
_entity_poly.pdbx_strand_id
1 'polypeptide(L)'
;MVAHISDFGLAKILSTDKLNYSASQSSSLGLRGTIGYAPPEYGMGSELSTKGDVYSYGILLLEMFTGKRPTDERFKEGLSLHNFVKTALPERMIEIIDPILLQERVKQGTIIGITLGGNIIENDRFLQCMNSILEIGLTCSTESPSERVDMCDVVTELCSIRDQIYLTRL
;
A
#
# COMPACT_ATOMS: atom_id res chain seq x y z
N MET A 1 -17.28 1.79 10.10
CA MET A 1 -17.63 1.72 8.67
C MET A 1 -17.12 0.40 8.11
N VAL A 2 -17.75 -0.14 7.05
CA VAL A 2 -17.32 -1.38 6.38
C VAL A 2 -17.08 -1.08 4.91
N ALA A 3 -15.86 -1.32 4.42
CA ALA A 3 -15.51 -1.13 3.02
C ALA A 3 -15.95 -2.34 2.18
N HIS A 4 -16.39 -2.07 0.95
CA HIS A 4 -16.79 -3.08 -0.03
C HIS A 4 -16.10 -2.80 -1.35
N ILE A 5 -15.54 -3.82 -2.00
CA ILE A 5 -14.90 -3.70 -3.31
C ILE A 5 -15.97 -3.78 -4.40
N SER A 6 -15.88 -2.90 -5.40
CA SER A 6 -16.78 -2.84 -6.55
C SER A 6 -16.00 -2.68 -7.86
N ASP A 7 -16.70 -2.61 -8.99
CA ASP A 7 -16.13 -2.44 -10.33
C ASP A 7 -15.21 -3.57 -10.79
N PHE A 8 -15.82 -4.72 -11.08
CA PHE A 8 -15.15 -5.90 -11.62
C PHE A 8 -15.07 -5.88 -13.16
N GLY A 9 -15.20 -4.73 -13.82
CA GLY A 9 -15.24 -4.63 -15.28
C GLY A 9 -13.96 -5.10 -15.99
N LEU A 10 -12.84 -5.12 -15.28
CA LEU A 10 -11.54 -5.62 -15.75
C LEU A 10 -11.13 -6.97 -15.14
N ALA A 11 -11.94 -7.54 -14.24
CA ALA A 11 -11.60 -8.77 -13.54
C ALA A 11 -11.55 -9.97 -14.51
N LYS A 12 -10.62 -10.90 -14.27
CA LYS A 12 -10.51 -12.15 -15.03
C LYS A 12 -10.41 -13.35 -14.10
N ILE A 13 -11.14 -14.40 -14.44
CA ILE A 13 -11.02 -15.70 -13.78
C ILE A 13 -9.82 -16.42 -14.39
N LEU A 14 -8.81 -16.70 -13.57
CA LEU A 14 -7.65 -17.49 -13.96
C LEU A 14 -7.97 -18.97 -13.69
N SER A 15 -7.99 -19.80 -14.73
CA SER A 15 -8.16 -21.25 -14.59
C SER A 15 -6.80 -21.94 -14.53
N THR A 16 -6.54 -22.67 -13.45
CA THR A 16 -5.28 -23.41 -13.23
C THR A 16 -5.02 -24.49 -14.30
N ASP A 17 -6.08 -25.00 -14.95
CA ASP A 17 -6.00 -26.06 -15.97
C ASP A 17 -5.48 -25.62 -17.36
N LYS A 18 -5.20 -24.32 -17.57
CA LYS A 18 -4.83 -23.77 -18.89
C LYS A 18 -3.32 -23.64 -19.15
N LEU A 19 -2.45 -24.34 -18.42
CA LEU A 19 -1.02 -24.38 -18.75
C LEU A 19 -0.73 -25.02 -20.14
N ASN A 20 -1.69 -25.69 -20.77
CA ASN A 20 -1.49 -26.46 -22.01
C ASN A 20 -2.34 -26.03 -23.23
N TYR A 21 -3.12 -24.95 -23.17
CA TYR A 21 -3.86 -24.47 -24.35
C TYR A 21 -3.58 -22.99 -24.61
N SER A 22 -2.67 -22.75 -25.57
CA SER A 22 -2.61 -21.54 -26.41
C SER A 22 -2.78 -20.22 -25.65
N ALA A 23 -1.64 -19.70 -25.18
CA ALA A 23 -1.41 -18.35 -24.70
C ALA A 23 -1.56 -17.29 -25.83
N SER A 24 -2.70 -17.29 -26.52
CA SER A 24 -2.94 -16.41 -27.66
C SER A 24 -4.42 -16.06 -27.73
N GLN A 25 -4.94 -15.34 -26.74
CA GLN A 25 -6.14 -14.51 -26.89
C GLN A 25 -6.31 -13.54 -25.71
N SER A 26 -5.28 -12.73 -25.46
CA SER A 26 -5.44 -11.51 -24.67
C SER A 26 -5.09 -10.33 -25.56
N SER A 27 -5.84 -10.20 -26.66
CA SER A 27 -5.78 -9.07 -27.59
C SER A 27 -6.33 -7.81 -26.91
N SER A 28 -5.49 -7.17 -26.10
CA SER A 28 -5.52 -5.73 -25.95
C SER A 28 -4.09 -5.28 -25.71
N LEU A 29 -3.46 -4.81 -26.78
CA LEU A 29 -2.18 -4.08 -26.81
C LEU A 29 -2.35 -2.67 -26.18
N GLY A 30 -3.16 -2.56 -25.13
CA GLY A 30 -3.47 -1.33 -24.42
C GLY A 30 -3.06 -1.46 -22.97
N LEU A 31 -2.63 -0.35 -22.37
CA LEU A 31 -2.29 -0.23 -20.95
C LEU A 31 -3.38 -0.91 -20.10
N ARG A 32 -3.01 -1.95 -19.34
CA ARG A 32 -3.91 -2.65 -18.43
C ARG A 32 -3.76 -2.09 -17.03
N GLY A 33 -4.89 -1.66 -16.46
CA GLY A 33 -4.96 -1.08 -15.12
C GLY A 33 -5.07 0.44 -15.13
N THR A 34 -5.14 1.00 -13.93
CA THR A 34 -5.29 2.45 -13.70
C THR A 34 -3.93 3.09 -13.52
N ILE A 35 -3.66 4.22 -14.17
CA ILE A 35 -2.40 4.97 -14.03
C ILE A 35 -2.14 5.25 -12.55
N GLY A 36 -0.91 4.98 -12.10
CA GLY A 36 -0.48 5.11 -10.71
C GLY A 36 -0.68 3.84 -9.86
N TYR A 37 -1.64 2.98 -10.21
CA TYR A 37 -1.92 1.72 -9.49
C TYR A 37 -1.49 0.48 -10.27
N ALA A 38 -1.43 0.59 -11.60
CA ALA A 38 -1.02 -0.51 -12.46
C ALA A 38 0.43 -0.91 -12.16
N PRO A 39 0.70 -2.20 -11.93
CA PRO A 39 2.04 -2.67 -11.68
C PRO A 39 2.90 -2.52 -12.96
N PRO A 40 4.21 -2.22 -12.81
CA PRO A 40 5.06 -1.85 -13.95
C PRO A 40 5.16 -2.95 -15.01
N GLU A 41 5.11 -4.22 -14.62
CA GLU A 41 5.21 -5.35 -15.53
C GLU A 41 4.01 -5.47 -16.50
N TYR A 42 2.85 -4.87 -16.18
CA TYR A 42 1.71 -4.81 -17.08
C TYR A 42 1.96 -3.85 -18.26
N GLY A 43 2.77 -2.81 -18.06
CA GLY A 43 3.26 -1.95 -19.15
C GLY A 43 4.27 -2.66 -20.07
N MET A 44 4.89 -3.72 -19.56
CA MET A 44 5.86 -4.56 -20.30
C MET A 44 5.21 -5.77 -20.99
N GLY A 45 3.89 -5.89 -20.94
CA GLY A 45 3.13 -6.96 -21.60
C GLY A 45 2.96 -8.24 -20.80
N SER A 46 3.22 -8.21 -19.48
CA SER A 46 3.00 -9.36 -18.60
C SER A 46 1.51 -9.73 -18.50
N GLU A 47 1.25 -10.99 -18.20
CA GLU A 47 -0.11 -11.47 -17.95
C GLU A 47 -0.68 -10.96 -16.64
N LEU A 48 -2.03 -10.92 -16.56
CA LEU A 48 -2.70 -10.55 -15.32
C LEU A 48 -2.46 -11.63 -14.27
N SER A 49 -2.16 -11.21 -13.05
CA SER A 49 -1.88 -12.09 -11.92
C SER A 49 -2.44 -11.51 -10.63
N THR A 50 -2.64 -12.37 -9.63
CA THR A 50 -2.99 -11.95 -8.28
C THR A 50 -1.90 -11.08 -7.64
N LYS A 51 -0.63 -11.24 -8.04
CA LYS A 51 0.47 -10.36 -7.60
C LYS A 51 0.35 -8.94 -8.16
N GLY A 52 -0.34 -8.74 -9.28
CA GLY A 52 -0.67 -7.39 -9.77
C GLY A 52 -1.74 -6.71 -8.92
N ASP A 53 -2.69 -7.49 -8.38
CA ASP A 53 -3.69 -7.00 -7.43
C ASP A 53 -3.03 -6.61 -6.09
N VAL A 54 -2.05 -7.40 -5.62
CA VAL A 54 -1.22 -7.07 -4.44
C VAL A 54 -0.51 -5.72 -4.62
N TYR A 55 0.10 -5.50 -5.77
CA TYR A 55 0.78 -4.22 -6.05
C TYR A 55 -0.20 -3.04 -5.98
N SER A 56 -1.34 -3.16 -6.66
CA SER A 56 -2.38 -2.13 -6.69
C SER A 56 -2.90 -1.83 -5.28
N TYR A 57 -3.08 -2.88 -4.46
CA TYR A 57 -3.43 -2.75 -3.06
C TYR A 57 -2.35 -2.02 -2.24
N GLY A 58 -1.07 -2.33 -2.47
CA GLY A 58 0.05 -1.65 -1.83
C GLY A 58 0.02 -0.14 -2.09
N ILE A 59 -0.17 0.28 -3.35
CA ILE A 59 -0.30 1.70 -3.70
C ILE A 59 -1.51 2.35 -3.01
N LEU A 60 -2.66 1.68 -3.01
CA LEU A 60 -3.87 2.17 -2.33
C LEU A 60 -3.63 2.35 -0.82
N LEU A 61 -2.93 1.41 -0.18
CA LEU A 61 -2.59 1.50 1.24
C LEU A 61 -1.69 2.70 1.51
N LEU A 62 -0.64 2.90 0.69
CA LEU A 62 0.22 4.07 0.81
C LEU A 62 -0.53 5.38 0.56
N GLU A 63 -1.45 5.43 -0.40
CA GLU A 63 -2.29 6.61 -0.65
C GLU A 63 -3.14 6.95 0.58
N MET A 64 -3.82 5.96 1.16
CA MET A 64 -4.70 6.16 2.32
C MET A 64 -3.95 6.73 3.53
N PHE A 65 -2.73 6.26 3.81
CA PHE A 65 -1.99 6.68 5.00
C PHE A 65 -1.16 7.94 4.81
N THR A 66 -0.84 8.31 3.57
CA THR A 66 -0.10 9.55 3.27
C THR A 66 -1.01 10.71 2.86
N GLY A 67 -2.24 10.41 2.43
CA GLY A 67 -3.17 11.36 1.83
C GLY A 67 -2.70 11.88 0.45
N LYS A 68 -1.82 11.14 -0.23
CA LYS A 68 -1.14 11.57 -1.47
C LYS A 68 -1.55 10.68 -2.63
N ARG A 69 -2.07 11.27 -3.71
CA ARG A 69 -2.49 10.49 -4.86
C ARG A 69 -1.26 9.98 -5.61
N PRO A 70 -1.23 8.73 -6.07
CA PRO A 70 -0.09 8.20 -6.84
C PRO A 70 0.12 8.94 -8.16
N THR A 71 -0.87 9.72 -8.63
CA THR A 71 -0.81 10.54 -9.85
C THR A 71 -0.52 12.02 -9.60
N ASP A 72 -0.16 12.41 -8.37
CA ASP A 72 0.20 13.81 -8.10
C ASP A 72 1.41 14.25 -8.94
N GLU A 73 1.47 15.54 -9.28
CA GLU A 73 2.54 16.13 -10.10
C GLU A 73 3.96 15.85 -9.56
N ARG A 74 4.09 15.69 -8.25
CA ARG A 74 5.35 15.34 -7.56
C ARG A 74 5.87 13.93 -7.85
N PHE A 75 5.04 13.04 -8.39
CA PHE A 75 5.37 11.64 -8.69
C PHE A 75 5.54 11.41 -10.20
N LYS A 76 5.97 12.44 -10.93
CA LYS A 76 6.33 12.35 -12.34
C LYS A 76 7.81 12.04 -12.51
N GLU A 77 8.22 11.77 -13.75
CA GLU A 77 9.64 11.67 -14.14
C GLU A 77 10.45 10.60 -13.38
N GLY A 78 9.83 9.44 -13.10
CA GLY A 78 10.51 8.32 -12.42
C GLY A 78 10.43 8.37 -10.89
N LEU A 79 9.80 9.40 -10.32
CA LEU A 79 9.38 9.39 -8.93
C LEU A 79 8.07 8.60 -8.79
N SER A 80 7.84 8.01 -7.62
CA SER A 80 6.63 7.24 -7.33
C SER A 80 6.24 7.41 -5.86
N LEU A 81 4.96 7.17 -5.56
CA LEU A 81 4.50 7.16 -4.16
C LEU A 81 5.26 6.10 -3.34
N HIS A 82 5.55 4.93 -3.92
CA HIS A 82 6.39 3.91 -3.30
C HIS A 82 7.76 4.46 -2.91
N ASN A 83 8.50 5.07 -3.86
CA ASN A 83 9.84 5.59 -3.59
C ASN A 83 9.82 6.76 -2.60
N PHE A 84 8.77 7.60 -2.65
CA PHE A 84 8.57 8.67 -1.69
C PHE A 84 8.42 8.14 -0.26
N VAL A 85 7.60 7.10 -0.05
CA VAL A 85 7.45 6.48 1.28
C VAL A 85 8.73 5.75 1.69
N LYS A 86 9.32 4.98 0.79
CA LYS A 86 10.55 4.20 1.05
C LYS A 86 11.71 5.07 1.52
N THR A 87 11.84 6.28 0.97
CA THR A 87 12.91 7.23 1.34
C THR A 87 12.62 8.02 2.60
N ALA A 88 11.40 7.96 3.13
CA ALA A 88 11.00 8.63 4.35
C ALA A 88 11.03 7.72 5.58
N LEU A 89 10.91 6.40 5.41
CA LEU A 89 10.87 5.47 6.54
C LEU A 89 12.26 5.05 7.04
N PRO A 90 12.40 4.80 8.36
CA PRO A 90 11.47 5.19 9.43
C PRO A 90 11.60 6.67 9.86
N GLU A 91 12.74 7.32 9.59
CA GLU A 91 13.16 8.55 10.29
C GLU A 91 12.26 9.77 10.04
N ARG A 92 11.68 9.88 8.83
CA ARG A 92 10.82 11.00 8.40
C ARG A 92 9.37 10.58 8.22
N MET A 93 8.96 9.45 8.78
CA MET A 93 7.59 8.93 8.68
C MET A 93 6.53 9.98 9.05
N ILE A 94 6.74 10.73 10.12
CA ILE A 94 5.79 11.74 10.63
C ILE A 94 5.53 12.85 9.59
N GLU A 95 6.50 13.16 8.74
CA GLU A 95 6.39 14.19 7.70
C GLU A 95 5.51 13.74 6.52
N ILE A 96 5.36 12.42 6.33
CA ILE A 96 4.70 11.86 5.15
C ILE A 96 3.29 11.33 5.44
N ILE A 97 2.97 11.00 6.69
CA ILE A 97 1.64 10.58 7.13
C ILE A 97 0.63 11.72 6.95
N ASP A 98 -0.61 11.39 6.60
CA ASP A 98 -1.70 12.35 6.53
C ASP A 98 -1.89 13.05 7.89
N PRO A 99 -1.80 14.39 7.97
CA PRO A 99 -2.01 15.14 9.21
C PRO A 99 -3.34 14.84 9.90
N ILE A 100 -4.39 14.44 9.17
CA ILE A 100 -5.68 14.05 9.75
C ILE A 100 -5.51 12.85 10.68
N LEU A 101 -4.71 11.85 10.29
CA LEU A 101 -4.43 10.66 11.10
C LEU A 101 -3.64 11.01 12.37
N LEU A 102 -2.77 12.02 12.30
CA LEU A 102 -2.03 12.53 13.46
C LEU A 102 -2.92 13.40 14.38
N GLN A 103 -3.88 14.14 13.83
CA GLN A 103 -4.80 14.98 14.59
C GLN A 103 -5.86 14.19 15.36
N GLU A 104 -6.29 13.03 14.86
CA GLU A 104 -7.19 12.12 15.60
C GLU A 104 -6.60 11.71 16.96
N ARG A 105 -5.26 11.63 17.06
CA ARG A 105 -4.53 11.38 18.31
C ARG A 105 -4.69 12.52 19.33
N VAL A 106 -4.66 13.77 18.87
CA VAL A 106 -4.70 14.98 19.73
C VAL A 106 -6.08 15.17 20.36
N LYS A 107 -7.16 14.82 19.64
CA LYS A 107 -8.54 14.90 20.17
C LYS A 107 -8.82 13.87 21.28
N GLN A 108 -8.01 12.82 21.39
CA GLN A 108 -8.17 11.74 22.38
C GLN A 108 -7.31 11.96 23.65
N GLY A 109 -6.80 13.18 23.88
CA GLY A 109 -6.25 13.58 25.18
C GLY A 109 -4.78 13.25 25.43
N THR A 110 -4.04 12.72 24.45
CA THR A 110 -2.59 12.54 24.61
C THR A 110 -1.87 13.79 24.11
N ILE A 111 -1.67 14.77 25.00
CA ILE A 111 -0.72 15.87 24.77
C ILE A 111 0.67 15.24 24.74
N ILE A 112 1.22 14.99 23.56
CA ILE A 112 2.66 14.88 23.39
C ILE A 112 3.05 16.13 22.62
N GLY A 113 3.65 17.08 23.33
CA GLY A 113 4.41 18.15 22.70
C GLY A 113 5.40 17.49 21.74
N ILE A 114 5.28 17.82 20.46
CA ILE A 114 6.12 17.27 19.40
C ILE A 114 7.51 17.91 19.56
N THR A 115 8.29 17.42 20.52
CA THR A 115 9.73 17.69 20.61
C THR A 115 10.41 16.69 19.69
N LEU A 116 10.84 17.17 18.51
CA LEU A 116 11.58 16.43 17.50
C LEU A 116 12.81 15.72 18.12
N GLY A 117 12.71 14.40 18.33
CA GLY A 117 13.81 13.56 18.80
C GLY A 117 13.60 12.11 18.36
N GLY A 118 14.65 11.47 17.82
CA GLY A 118 14.58 10.18 17.12
C GLY A 118 14.05 8.97 17.90
N ASN A 119 13.85 9.08 19.23
CA ASN A 119 13.37 7.99 20.08
C ASN A 119 11.84 7.88 20.19
N ILE A 120 11.06 8.71 19.48
CA ILE A 120 9.59 8.71 19.62
C ILE A 120 8.96 7.49 18.94
N ILE A 121 9.41 7.11 17.74
CA ILE A 121 8.80 5.99 16.98
C ILE A 121 8.91 4.69 17.78
N GLU A 122 10.07 4.41 18.40
CA GLU A 122 10.26 3.19 19.20
C GLU A 122 9.43 3.14 20.49
N ASN A 123 8.98 4.28 21.01
CA ASN A 123 8.23 4.34 22.27
C ASN A 123 6.74 4.58 22.06
N ASP A 124 6.33 4.98 20.86
CA ASP A 124 4.94 5.31 20.54
C ASP A 124 4.29 4.21 19.71
N ARG A 125 3.46 3.39 20.38
CA ARG A 125 2.75 2.27 19.75
C ARG A 125 1.92 2.66 18.53
N PHE A 126 1.35 3.86 18.51
CA PHE A 126 0.58 4.32 17.35
C PHE A 126 1.51 4.55 16.16
N LEU A 127 2.66 5.20 16.38
CA LEU A 127 3.65 5.41 15.31
C LEU A 127 4.29 4.08 14.87
N GLN A 128 4.51 3.13 15.77
CA GLN A 128 4.93 1.77 15.40
C GLN A 128 3.92 1.11 14.46
N CYS A 129 2.63 1.18 14.79
CA CYS A 129 1.57 0.64 13.93
C CYS A 129 1.55 1.33 12.55
N MET A 130 1.72 2.66 12.51
CA MET A 130 1.80 3.39 11.24
C MET A 130 3.03 2.95 10.41
N ASN A 131 4.18 2.77 11.06
CA ASN A 131 5.40 2.29 10.40
C ASN A 131 5.15 0.92 9.77
N SER A 132 4.60 -0.03 10.54
CA SER A 132 4.29 -1.37 10.04
C SER A 132 3.28 -1.35 8.88
N ILE A 133 2.26 -0.49 8.93
CA ILE A 133 1.29 -0.36 7.82
C ILE A 133 1.97 0.16 6.55
N LEU A 134 2.86 1.15 6.67
CA LEU A 134 3.59 1.68 5.52
C LEU A 134 4.59 0.66 4.98
N GLU A 135 5.25 -0.11 5.84
CA GLU A 135 6.11 -1.24 5.45
C GLU A 135 5.33 -2.31 4.67
N ILE A 136 4.12 -2.68 5.11
CA ILE A 136 3.22 -3.56 4.35
C ILE A 136 2.91 -2.97 2.97
N GLY A 137 2.61 -1.67 2.90
CA GLY A 137 2.38 -0.98 1.63
C GLY A 137 3.59 -1.07 0.70
N LEU A 138 4.81 -0.94 1.23
CA LEU A 138 6.06 -1.07 0.48
C LEU A 138 6.31 -2.50 -0.01
N THR A 139 6.13 -3.52 0.84
CA THR A 139 6.34 -4.92 0.45
C THR A 139 5.32 -5.37 -0.60
N CYS A 140 4.08 -4.91 -0.50
CA CYS A 140 3.03 -5.15 -1.50
C CYS A 140 3.36 -4.51 -2.86
N SER A 141 3.92 -3.30 -2.87
CA SER A 141 4.17 -2.50 -4.07
C SER A 141 5.62 -2.59 -4.58
N THR A 142 6.34 -3.67 -4.26
CA THR A 142 7.66 -3.95 -4.84
C THR A 142 7.57 -4.17 -6.35
N GLU A 143 8.59 -3.74 -7.10
CA GLU A 143 8.57 -3.83 -8.56
C GLU A 143 8.52 -5.28 -9.04
N SER A 144 9.28 -6.18 -8.41
CA SER A 144 9.30 -7.59 -8.77
C SER A 144 8.08 -8.35 -8.21
N PRO A 145 7.24 -8.99 -9.06
CA PRO A 145 6.08 -9.75 -8.60
C PRO A 145 6.41 -10.89 -7.64
N SER A 146 7.62 -11.47 -7.74
CA SER A 146 8.05 -12.58 -6.89
C SER A 146 8.48 -12.14 -5.49
N GLU A 147 8.79 -10.86 -5.30
CA GLU A 147 9.19 -10.29 -4.01
C GLU A 147 7.99 -9.74 -3.24
N ARG A 148 6.83 -9.62 -3.90
CA ARG A 148 5.58 -9.16 -3.28
C ARG A 148 5.06 -10.22 -2.32
N VAL A 149 4.75 -9.78 -1.10
CA VAL A 149 4.05 -10.56 -0.07
C VAL A 149 2.71 -11.12 -0.59
N ASP A 150 2.23 -12.24 -0.04
CA ASP A 150 0.91 -12.77 -0.37
C ASP A 150 -0.20 -12.04 0.38
N MET A 151 -1.37 -11.86 -0.25
CA MET A 151 -2.51 -11.18 0.38
C MET A 151 -2.95 -11.84 1.69
N CYS A 152 -2.73 -13.16 1.86
CA CYS A 152 -3.04 -13.84 3.12
C CYS A 152 -2.14 -13.36 4.26
N ASP A 153 -0.86 -13.14 3.99
CA ASP A 153 0.09 -12.63 4.98
C ASP A 153 -0.20 -11.16 5.29
N VAL A 154 -0.51 -10.36 4.26
CA VAL A 154 -0.97 -8.96 4.43
C VAL A 154 -2.16 -8.88 5.37
N VAL A 155 -3.19 -9.72 5.17
CA VAL A 155 -4.37 -9.75 6.05
C VAL A 155 -3.99 -10.14 7.47
N THR A 156 -3.09 -11.10 7.63
CA THR A 156 -2.62 -11.58 8.95
C THR A 156 -1.91 -10.47 9.71
N GLU A 157 -0.97 -9.77 9.06
CA GLU A 157 -0.24 -8.67 9.67
C GLU A 157 -1.15 -7.48 10.00
N LEU A 158 -2.05 -7.09 9.09
CA LEU A 158 -3.00 -6.00 9.34
C LEU A 158 -3.97 -6.33 10.49
N CYS A 159 -4.39 -7.60 10.64
CA CYS A 159 -5.19 -8.00 11.80
C CYS A 159 -4.41 -7.85 13.10
N SER A 160 -3.13 -8.24 13.12
CA SER A 160 -2.25 -8.05 14.29
C SER A 160 -2.10 -6.57 14.66
N ILE A 161 -1.84 -5.71 13.68
CA ILE A 161 -1.71 -4.26 13.89
C ILE A 161 -3.03 -3.66 14.39
N ARG A 162 -4.15 -4.04 13.78
CA ARG A 162 -5.48 -3.61 14.21
C ARG A 162 -5.70 -3.91 15.69
N ASP A 163 -5.38 -5.12 16.12
CA ASP A 163 -5.59 -5.55 17.50
C ASP A 163 -4.69 -4.75 18.47
N GLN A 164 -3.47 -4.40 18.07
CA GLN A 164 -2.59 -3.50 18.84
C GLN A 164 -3.17 -2.08 18.98
N ILE A 165 -3.72 -1.51 17.90
CA ILE A 165 -4.36 -0.18 17.92
C ILE A 165 -5.57 -0.17 18.86
N TYR A 166 -6.38 -1.22 18.86
CA TYR A 166 -7.52 -1.32 19.78
C TYR A 166 -7.08 -1.46 21.24
N LEU A 167 -6.01 -2.20 21.52
CA LEU A 167 -5.46 -2.34 22.87
C LEU A 167 -4.90 -1.01 23.41
N THR A 168 -4.44 -0.10 22.55
CA THR A 168 -4.05 1.26 22.97
C THR A 168 -5.21 2.22 23.27
N ARG A 169 -6.47 1.79 23.07
CA ARG A 169 -7.68 2.60 23.34
C ARG A 169 -8.40 2.23 24.64
N LEU A 170 -7.91 1.23 25.38
CA LEU A 170 -8.39 0.84 26.72
C LEU A 170 -7.44 1.39 27.79
#